data_AF-A0A7M7TA19-F1
#
_entry.id   AF-A0A7M7TA19-F1
#
_cell.length_a   1.000
_cell.length_b   1.000
_cell.length_c   1.000
_cell.angle_alpha   90.00
_cell.angle_beta   90.00
_cell.angle_gamma   90.00
#
_symmetry.space_group_name_H-M   'P 1'
#
loop_
_entity.id
_entity.type
_entity.pdbx_description
1 polymer ?
#
loop_
_entity_poly.entity_id
_entity_poly.type
_entity_poly.pdbx_seq_one_letter_code
_entity_poly.pdbx_strand_id
1 'polypeptide(L)'
;MPSCSIKSCRNWNGNTTKKGIKFYRFPADARIAEIWIKACENEKINLKNARICSIHFAEDCFERKPNHLIVPGDTNTVRLSKTAIPTLNLHNDDSASFLQKYLRCGRKRKVLQDCINEPLLKKSTNNSKSFTLANPVNDKENVGCAVQDNFEKQTDSIVSFTSEEPALEDQCLTELQSHEQTHNCEVTRLQEENTNLQAGNNGLKLVNNFLKTQNNDLKIQNEELENRCTALDMENKTMKKEINKLNKKLRLQQKAEQQAVKKKIYEIVTPVFTMGQIKKLLHPTQKRVKWSIADISSAIALRSVSPKGYRYLRKKNFPLPALSTLRKRASSIDMSPGILQSVLSVMKTNGEGEPTVDKLCVLSFDEVYISQKIEIDRKEEQKVGPHKTVQFGMIRGLFKRWKQPIYYDYDQPLTSEIITETIGKL
;
A
#
# COMPACT_ATOMS: atom_id res chain seq x y z
N MET A 1 8.17 3.97 -19.16
CA MET A 1 9.58 3.68 -18.77
C MET A 1 10.00 4.61 -17.63
N PRO A 2 11.07 4.36 -16.86
CA PRO A 2 11.50 5.28 -15.80
C PRO A 2 12.11 6.56 -16.39
N SER A 3 11.78 7.68 -15.76
CA SER A 3 12.32 9.03 -15.96
C SER A 3 12.82 9.61 -14.63
N CYS A 4 13.65 10.65 -14.68
CA CYS A 4 13.97 11.44 -13.49
C CYS A 4 12.74 12.26 -13.06
N SER A 5 12.58 12.46 -11.76
CA SER A 5 11.48 13.23 -11.16
C SER A 5 11.87 14.67 -10.78
N ILE A 6 13.15 15.04 -10.94
CA ILE A 6 13.63 16.42 -10.73
C ILE A 6 13.25 17.29 -11.94
N LYS A 7 12.60 18.42 -11.69
CA LYS A 7 12.01 19.33 -12.69
C LYS A 7 12.98 19.78 -13.80
N SER A 8 14.26 20.02 -13.51
CA SER A 8 15.28 20.38 -14.51
C SER A 8 15.79 19.20 -15.36
N CYS A 9 15.52 17.95 -14.97
CA CYS A 9 16.24 16.79 -15.48
C CYS A 9 15.50 16.01 -16.58
N ARG A 10 15.94 16.18 -17.83
CA ARG A 10 15.39 15.49 -19.02
C ARG A 10 15.90 14.04 -19.21
N ASN A 11 16.44 13.40 -18.18
CA ASN A 11 16.96 12.03 -18.25
C ASN A 11 15.85 10.98 -18.10
N TRP A 12 15.77 10.04 -19.04
CA TRP A 12 14.87 8.89 -19.00
C TRP A 12 15.49 7.68 -19.69
N ASN A 13 14.91 6.48 -19.50
CA ASN A 13 15.56 5.22 -19.86
C ASN A 13 16.01 5.10 -21.34
N GLY A 14 15.39 5.83 -22.27
CA GLY A 14 15.77 5.81 -23.69
C GLY A 14 17.01 6.67 -24.03
N ASN A 15 17.22 7.81 -23.36
CA ASN A 15 18.36 8.70 -23.62
C ASN A 15 19.57 8.51 -22.69
N THR A 16 19.48 7.56 -21.75
CA THR A 16 20.50 7.30 -20.71
C THR A 16 21.19 5.94 -20.79
N THR A 17 20.66 4.96 -21.52
CA THR A 17 21.20 3.58 -21.57
C THR A 17 22.67 3.52 -22.01
N LYS A 18 23.04 4.25 -23.07
CA LYS A 18 24.43 4.36 -23.54
C LYS A 18 25.34 5.22 -22.63
N LYS A 19 24.79 5.91 -21.62
CA LYS A 19 25.51 6.83 -20.72
C LYS A 19 25.76 6.23 -19.32
N GLY A 20 25.37 4.98 -19.06
CA GLY A 20 25.57 4.29 -17.78
C GLY A 20 24.76 4.85 -16.58
N ILE A 21 23.92 5.88 -16.79
CA ILE A 21 23.16 6.57 -15.75
C ILE A 21 22.10 5.61 -15.15
N LYS A 22 22.07 5.50 -13.82
CA LYS A 22 21.14 4.62 -13.09
C LYS A 22 20.03 5.43 -12.42
N PHE A 23 18.83 4.84 -12.33
CA PHE A 23 17.64 5.46 -11.70
C PHE A 23 17.33 4.81 -10.34
N TYR A 24 17.39 5.58 -9.27
CA TYR A 24 17.14 5.13 -7.91
C TYR A 24 15.69 5.39 -7.49
N ARG A 25 15.16 4.53 -6.62
CA ARG A 25 13.81 4.70 -6.04
C ARG A 25 13.90 5.59 -4.80
N PHE A 26 12.82 6.30 -4.50
CA PHE A 26 12.69 7.07 -3.26
C PHE A 26 12.96 6.18 -2.02
N PRO A 27 13.64 6.70 -0.98
CA PRO A 27 13.91 5.97 0.26
C PRO A 27 12.63 5.54 1.00
N ALA A 28 12.79 4.55 1.88
CA ALA A 28 11.70 4.06 2.75
C ALA A 28 11.63 4.78 4.11
N ASP A 29 12.54 5.71 4.39
CA ASP A 29 12.46 6.63 5.53
C ASP A 29 11.73 7.89 5.06
N ALA A 30 10.59 8.22 5.69
CA ALA A 30 9.72 9.32 5.28
C ALA A 30 10.47 10.66 5.23
N ARG A 31 11.37 10.91 6.18
CA ARG A 31 12.12 12.17 6.29
C ARG A 31 13.07 12.37 5.12
N ILE A 32 13.72 11.30 4.67
CA ILE A 32 14.63 11.35 3.52
C ILE A 32 13.81 11.42 2.22
N ALA A 33 12.63 10.77 2.17
CA ALA A 33 11.70 10.92 1.07
C ALA A 33 11.17 12.36 0.95
N GLU A 34 10.83 13.05 2.05
CA GLU A 34 10.45 14.48 2.07
C GLU A 34 11.56 15.39 1.55
N ILE A 35 12.81 15.13 1.94
CA ILE A 35 13.99 15.83 1.43
C ILE A 35 14.13 15.61 -0.11
N TRP A 36 13.90 14.39 -0.60
CA TRP A 36 13.89 14.10 -2.04
C TRP A 36 12.67 14.73 -2.78
N ILE A 37 11.52 14.88 -2.13
CA ILE A 37 10.35 15.59 -2.70
C ILE A 37 10.71 17.06 -2.94
N LYS A 38 11.32 17.72 -1.95
CA LYS A 38 11.76 19.12 -2.05
C LYS A 38 12.76 19.30 -3.21
N ALA A 39 13.77 18.44 -3.29
CA ALA A 39 14.76 18.46 -4.38
C ALA A 39 14.17 18.26 -5.80
N CYS A 40 12.95 17.72 -5.91
CA CYS A 40 12.29 17.52 -7.19
C CYS A 40 11.46 18.72 -7.68
N GLU A 41 11.12 19.67 -6.80
CA GLU A 41 10.34 20.89 -7.10
C GLU A 41 9.04 20.62 -7.90
N ASN A 42 8.29 19.59 -7.49
CA ASN A 42 7.06 19.17 -8.16
C ASN A 42 6.02 18.68 -7.14
N GLU A 43 4.83 19.28 -7.15
CA GLU A 43 3.76 19.02 -6.18
C GLU A 43 3.02 17.70 -6.42
N LYS A 44 3.12 17.12 -7.63
CA LYS A 44 2.31 15.97 -8.08
C LYS A 44 3.14 14.68 -8.27
N ILE A 45 4.14 14.47 -7.42
CA ILE A 45 5.05 13.30 -7.48
C ILE A 45 4.39 12.02 -6.96
N ASN A 46 4.16 11.04 -7.84
CA ASN A 46 3.74 9.70 -7.43
C ASN A 46 4.92 8.87 -6.89
N LEU A 47 5.12 8.90 -5.57
CA LEU A 47 6.23 8.25 -4.84
C LEU A 47 6.47 6.75 -5.15
N LYS A 48 5.43 6.00 -5.57
CA LYS A 48 5.58 4.59 -5.97
C LYS A 48 6.44 4.46 -7.23
N ASN A 49 6.25 5.38 -8.18
CA ASN A 49 6.85 5.34 -9.51
C ASN A 49 8.02 6.32 -9.69
N ALA A 50 8.06 7.41 -8.93
CA ALA A 50 9.09 8.45 -8.97
C ALA A 50 10.52 7.91 -8.78
N ARG A 51 11.48 8.44 -9.54
CA ARG A 51 12.89 8.03 -9.52
C ARG A 51 13.80 9.26 -9.65
N ILE A 52 15.00 9.18 -9.09
CA ILE A 52 16.04 10.19 -9.30
C ILE A 52 17.25 9.50 -9.93
N CYS A 53 17.84 10.12 -10.96
CA CYS A 53 18.97 9.55 -11.68
C CYS A 53 20.32 9.88 -11.04
N SER A 54 21.37 9.10 -11.34
CA SER A 54 22.63 9.12 -10.60
C SER A 54 23.36 10.46 -10.56
N ILE A 55 23.18 11.33 -11.56
CA ILE A 55 23.88 12.62 -11.66
C ILE A 55 23.50 13.66 -10.59
N HIS A 56 22.49 13.38 -9.76
CA HIS A 56 22.04 14.29 -8.71
C HIS A 56 22.65 13.99 -7.34
N PHE A 57 23.41 12.91 -7.22
CA PHE A 57 24.05 12.49 -5.97
C PHE A 57 25.57 12.63 -6.11
N ALA A 58 26.22 13.11 -5.05
CA ALA A 58 27.68 13.16 -4.98
C ALA A 58 28.28 11.74 -4.93
N GLU A 59 29.57 11.61 -5.29
CA GLU A 59 30.21 10.28 -5.43
C GLU A 59 30.30 9.50 -4.11
N ASP A 60 30.37 10.21 -2.99
CA ASP A 60 30.39 9.66 -1.62
C ASP A 60 29.09 8.93 -1.23
N CYS A 61 27.98 9.25 -1.91
CA CYS A 61 26.69 8.61 -1.70
C CYS A 61 26.61 7.19 -2.27
N PHE A 62 27.66 6.68 -2.93
CA PHE A 62 27.66 5.39 -3.63
C PHE A 62 28.50 4.31 -2.92
N GLU A 63 27.80 3.42 -2.21
CA GLU A 63 28.37 2.23 -1.58
C GLU A 63 28.74 1.17 -2.64
N ARG A 64 30.04 0.87 -2.80
CA ARG A 64 30.50 -0.30 -3.58
C ARG A 64 30.23 -1.60 -2.82
N LYS A 65 29.83 -2.67 -3.52
CA LYS A 65 29.77 -4.03 -2.98
C LYS A 65 31.18 -4.47 -2.51
N PRO A 66 31.31 -5.16 -1.36
CA PRO A 66 32.54 -5.87 -1.02
C PRO A 66 32.92 -6.89 -2.12
N ASN A 67 34.21 -6.98 -2.46
CA ASN A 67 34.69 -7.77 -3.60
C ASN A 67 34.22 -9.25 -3.55
N HIS A 68 34.14 -9.85 -2.37
CA HIS A 68 33.66 -11.22 -2.16
C HIS A 68 32.15 -11.45 -2.44
N LEU A 69 31.42 -10.39 -2.80
CA LEU A 69 30.01 -10.42 -3.24
C LEU A 69 29.82 -9.97 -4.70
N ILE A 70 30.92 -9.77 -5.44
CA ILE A 70 30.90 -9.48 -6.87
C ILE A 70 31.15 -10.79 -7.61
N VAL A 71 30.23 -11.18 -8.49
CA VAL A 71 30.40 -12.33 -9.39
C VAL A 71 30.69 -11.84 -10.82
N PRO A 72 31.36 -12.63 -11.67
CA PRO A 72 31.50 -12.32 -13.08
C PRO A 72 30.14 -12.01 -13.72
N GLY A 73 30.02 -10.86 -14.41
CA GLY A 73 28.78 -10.38 -15.02
C GLY A 73 27.85 -9.54 -14.10
N ASP A 74 28.20 -9.28 -12.85
CA ASP A 74 27.36 -8.47 -11.94
C ASP A 74 27.36 -6.97 -12.29
N THR A 75 26.34 -6.52 -13.03
CA THR A 75 26.16 -5.11 -13.41
C THR A 75 25.78 -4.17 -12.25
N ASN A 76 25.62 -4.70 -11.02
CA ASN A 76 25.16 -3.97 -9.85
C ASN A 76 26.20 -3.96 -8.71
N THR A 77 27.46 -3.72 -9.07
CA THR A 77 28.60 -3.49 -8.16
C THR A 77 28.45 -2.29 -7.23
N VAL A 78 27.61 -1.31 -7.57
CA VAL A 78 27.43 -0.04 -6.84
C VAL A 78 25.97 0.16 -6.44
N ARG A 79 25.73 0.71 -5.25
CA ARG A 79 24.40 1.06 -4.72
C ARG A 79 24.42 2.45 -4.09
N LEU A 80 23.32 3.20 -4.26
CA LEU A 80 23.11 4.44 -3.51
C LEU A 80 22.88 4.14 -2.02
N SER A 81 23.52 4.92 -1.15
CA SER A 81 23.38 4.80 0.31
C SER A 81 21.97 5.15 0.80
N LYS A 82 21.59 4.62 1.96
CA LYS A 82 20.27 4.84 2.56
C LYS A 82 20.08 6.25 3.10
N THR A 83 21.17 6.98 3.33
CA THR A 83 21.19 8.39 3.79
C THR A 83 21.55 9.36 2.68
N ALA A 84 21.59 8.91 1.42
CA ALA A 84 21.91 9.77 0.29
C ALA A 84 20.78 10.79 0.03
N ILE A 85 21.18 12.01 -0.30
CA ILE A 85 20.32 13.16 -0.62
C ILE A 85 20.73 13.68 -2.00
N PRO A 86 19.80 13.98 -2.92
CA PRO A 86 20.13 14.57 -4.20
C PRO A 86 20.46 16.06 -4.01
N THR A 87 21.74 16.42 -4.07
CA THR A 87 22.22 17.81 -3.90
C THR A 87 22.78 18.42 -5.19
N LEU A 88 23.06 17.62 -6.22
CA LEU A 88 23.68 18.08 -7.47
C LEU A 88 22.65 18.28 -8.58
N ASN A 89 22.94 19.21 -9.49
CA ASN A 89 22.19 19.43 -10.74
C ASN A 89 20.67 19.62 -10.52
N LEU A 90 20.31 20.41 -9.51
CA LEU A 90 18.91 20.74 -9.21
C LEU A 90 18.39 21.84 -10.15
N HIS A 91 17.20 22.39 -9.89
CA HIS A 91 16.61 23.41 -10.76
C HIS A 91 16.87 24.84 -10.28
N ASN A 92 16.90 25.06 -8.96
CA ASN A 92 17.21 26.34 -8.33
C ASN A 92 18.32 26.20 -7.28
N ASP A 93 19.19 27.20 -7.17
CA ASP A 93 20.32 27.20 -6.22
C ASP A 93 19.84 27.33 -4.77
N ASP A 94 18.67 27.92 -4.52
CA ASP A 94 18.02 27.91 -3.20
C ASP A 94 17.69 26.49 -2.73
N SER A 95 17.31 25.61 -3.65
CA SER A 95 17.05 24.20 -3.32
C SER A 95 18.35 23.48 -2.99
N ALA A 96 19.44 23.77 -3.71
CA ALA A 96 20.77 23.24 -3.41
C ALA A 96 21.26 23.72 -2.03
N SER A 97 21.16 25.03 -1.73
CA SER A 97 21.58 25.60 -0.45
C SER A 97 20.71 25.13 0.73
N PHE A 98 19.40 25.00 0.55
CA PHE A 98 18.51 24.39 1.54
C PHE A 98 18.88 22.93 1.83
N LEU A 99 19.35 22.19 0.83
CA LEU A 99 19.74 20.79 0.96
C LEU A 99 21.17 20.62 1.53
N GLN A 100 22.04 21.60 1.30
CA GLN A 100 23.41 21.66 1.80
C GLN A 100 23.49 21.47 3.33
N LYS A 101 22.53 22.03 4.09
CA LYS A 101 22.49 21.90 5.57
C LYS A 101 22.23 20.48 6.09
N TYR A 102 21.79 19.56 5.24
CA TYR A 102 21.62 18.14 5.57
C TYR A 102 22.86 17.29 5.22
N LEU A 103 23.91 17.88 4.64
CA LEU A 103 25.17 17.18 4.36
C LEU A 103 25.94 16.89 5.66
N ARG A 104 25.98 15.61 6.05
CA ARG A 104 27.00 15.08 6.99
C ARG A 104 27.58 13.78 6.48
N CYS A 105 28.45 13.89 5.48
CA CYS A 105 29.35 12.80 5.12
C CYS A 105 30.42 12.58 6.21
N GLY A 106 30.77 11.31 6.44
CA GLY A 106 32.15 10.96 6.79
C GLY A 106 32.63 11.02 8.25
N ARG A 107 32.00 11.71 9.21
CA ARG A 107 32.42 11.65 10.64
C ARG A 107 31.31 12.00 11.66
N LYS A 108 31.34 11.29 12.81
CA LYS A 108 30.49 11.42 14.02
C LYS A 108 28.95 11.39 13.80
N ARG A 109 28.36 10.22 14.11
CA ARG A 109 26.92 9.88 13.98
C ARG A 109 25.92 10.75 14.77
N LYS A 110 26.38 11.58 15.70
CA LYS A 110 25.56 12.22 16.75
C LYS A 110 24.65 13.33 16.19
N VAL A 111 25.16 14.13 15.25
CA VAL A 111 24.62 15.46 14.93
C VAL A 111 23.48 15.47 13.90
N LEU A 112 23.01 14.30 13.43
CA LEU A 112 21.71 14.24 12.73
C LEU A 112 20.54 14.34 13.72
N GLN A 113 20.79 14.04 15.00
CA GLN A 113 19.75 13.93 16.02
C GLN A 113 19.42 15.29 16.66
N ASP A 114 20.38 16.21 16.68
CA ASP A 114 20.23 17.56 17.23
C ASP A 114 19.49 18.49 16.26
N CYS A 115 19.86 18.46 14.97
CA CYS A 115 19.22 19.24 13.89
C CYS A 115 17.79 18.79 13.52
N ILE A 116 17.19 17.85 14.26
CA ILE A 116 15.80 17.38 14.11
C ILE A 116 14.88 18.00 15.18
N ASN A 117 15.42 18.64 16.21
CA ASN A 117 14.68 19.04 17.41
C ASN A 117 14.28 20.52 17.48
N GLU A 118 14.51 21.33 16.43
CA GLU A 118 13.94 22.68 16.38
C GLU A 118 12.41 22.62 16.17
N PRO A 119 11.59 23.25 17.04
CA PRO A 119 10.16 23.26 16.87
C PRO A 119 9.74 24.26 15.78
N LEU A 120 8.93 23.80 14.82
CA LEU A 120 8.33 24.67 13.82
C LEU A 120 7.40 25.70 14.47
N LEU A 121 7.83 26.95 14.51
CA LEU A 121 7.04 28.10 14.97
C LEU A 121 5.72 28.20 14.19
N LYS A 122 4.63 28.46 14.92
CA LYS A 122 3.27 28.45 14.38
C LYS A 122 2.88 29.82 13.82
N LYS A 123 2.26 29.78 12.63
CA LYS A 123 1.40 30.81 12.00
C LYS A 123 2.07 32.15 11.64
N SER A 124 1.90 32.53 10.38
CA SER A 124 1.15 33.76 10.10
C SER A 124 -0.11 33.39 9.29
N THR A 125 -1.09 34.27 9.25
CA THR A 125 -2.38 34.09 8.57
C THR A 125 -2.68 35.30 7.67
N ASN A 126 -3.54 35.08 6.67
CA ASN A 126 -4.00 36.08 5.68
C ASN A 126 -2.97 36.32 4.54
N ASN A 127 -3.35 36.63 3.30
CA ASN A 127 -4.70 36.93 2.78
C ASN A 127 -4.94 36.50 1.31
N SER A 128 -6.22 36.42 0.93
CA SER A 128 -6.83 36.67 -0.40
C SER A 128 -6.45 35.86 -1.67
N LYS A 129 -7.49 35.22 -2.23
CA LYS A 129 -7.87 35.08 -3.68
C LYS A 129 -6.84 34.40 -4.63
N SER A 130 -7.18 33.30 -5.30
CA SER A 130 -8.10 33.33 -6.46
C SER A 130 -8.32 31.94 -7.11
N PHE A 131 -9.30 31.90 -8.02
CA PHE A 131 -9.51 31.00 -9.18
C PHE A 131 -9.42 29.46 -9.10
N THR A 132 -10.51 28.89 -9.61
CA THR A 132 -10.75 27.54 -10.13
C THR A 132 -9.63 26.91 -10.98
N LEU A 133 -9.45 25.59 -10.87
CA LEU A 133 -9.90 24.66 -11.92
C LEU A 133 -9.89 23.18 -11.46
N ALA A 134 -10.90 22.42 -11.83
CA ALA A 134 -10.90 20.95 -11.83
C ALA A 134 -11.42 20.45 -13.18
N ASN A 135 -10.64 19.59 -13.84
CA ASN A 135 -10.87 18.91 -15.13
C ASN A 135 -9.74 17.85 -15.29
N PRO A 136 -9.81 16.84 -16.18
CA PRO A 136 -10.78 16.57 -17.26
C PRO A 136 -11.86 15.53 -16.84
N VAL A 137 -13.01 15.32 -17.49
CA VAL A 137 -13.44 15.31 -18.92
C VAL A 137 -13.10 14.03 -19.68
N ASN A 138 -14.15 13.27 -20.02
CA ASN A 138 -14.49 12.70 -21.35
C ASN A 138 -15.85 11.98 -21.16
N ASP A 139 -16.94 12.43 -21.79
CA ASP A 139 -17.41 12.10 -23.15
C ASP A 139 -18.33 10.86 -23.14
N LYS A 140 -19.51 10.82 -23.80
CA LYS A 140 -20.16 11.81 -24.69
C LYS A 140 -21.67 11.47 -24.84
N GLU A 141 -22.47 12.46 -25.28
CA GLU A 141 -23.62 12.45 -26.25
C GLU A 141 -24.57 11.22 -26.37
N ASN A 142 -25.82 11.27 -26.86
CA ASN A 142 -26.96 12.23 -26.98
C ASN A 142 -28.13 11.41 -27.64
N VAL A 143 -29.44 11.68 -27.66
CA VAL A 143 -30.36 12.78 -27.26
C VAL A 143 -31.67 12.11 -26.76
N GLY A 144 -32.55 12.80 -26.00
CA GLY A 144 -33.94 12.36 -25.80
C GLY A 144 -34.76 13.26 -24.87
N CYS A 145 -35.85 13.87 -25.35
CA CYS A 145 -36.67 14.84 -24.62
C CYS A 145 -38.16 14.46 -24.64
N ALA A 146 -38.89 14.84 -23.59
CA ALA A 146 -40.35 14.84 -23.53
C ALA A 146 -40.82 16.15 -22.85
N VAL A 147 -41.95 16.70 -23.31
CA VAL A 147 -42.42 18.06 -23.00
C VAL A 147 -43.82 18.01 -22.41
N GLN A 148 -44.11 18.91 -21.44
CA GLN A 148 -45.43 19.43 -21.06
C GLN A 148 -45.22 20.54 -20.00
N ASP A 149 -45.93 21.67 -19.97
CA ASP A 149 -46.85 22.22 -20.98
C ASP A 149 -47.08 23.74 -20.77
N ASN A 150 -47.86 24.37 -21.67
CA ASN A 150 -48.43 25.73 -21.60
C ASN A 150 -47.53 26.97 -21.83
N PHE A 151 -47.93 27.79 -22.80
CA PHE A 151 -47.74 29.24 -22.81
C PHE A 151 -48.99 29.92 -23.40
N GLU A 152 -49.21 31.20 -23.09
CA GLU A 152 -50.48 31.89 -23.36
C GLU A 152 -50.62 32.46 -24.78
N LYS A 153 -51.86 32.87 -25.11
CA LYS A 153 -52.26 33.35 -26.44
C LYS A 153 -51.82 34.79 -26.67
N GLN A 154 -51.20 35.06 -27.81
CA GLN A 154 -51.41 36.34 -28.52
C GLN A 154 -51.13 36.16 -30.02
N THR A 155 -51.99 36.76 -30.86
CA THR A 155 -51.83 36.88 -32.31
C THR A 155 -52.28 38.28 -32.69
N ASP A 156 -51.34 39.10 -33.14
CA ASP A 156 -51.63 40.51 -33.46
C ASP A 156 -52.36 40.71 -34.78
N SER A 157 -53.03 41.86 -34.89
CA SER A 157 -53.71 42.32 -36.09
C SER A 157 -52.76 43.07 -37.03
N ILE A 158 -53.06 43.08 -38.34
CA ILE A 158 -52.22 43.68 -39.39
C ILE A 158 -53.04 44.71 -40.19
N VAL A 159 -52.72 46.00 -39.94
CA VAL A 159 -52.74 47.24 -40.81
C VAL A 159 -53.73 47.37 -42.00
N SER A 160 -54.23 48.55 -42.42
CA SER A 160 -53.78 49.95 -42.20
C SER A 160 -54.87 51.05 -42.36
N PHE A 161 -54.47 52.29 -41.99
CA PHE A 161 -54.82 53.62 -42.53
C PHE A 161 -55.23 53.68 -44.04
N THR A 162 -56.00 54.65 -44.59
CA THR A 162 -56.51 55.97 -44.08
C THR A 162 -57.80 56.45 -44.80
N SER A 163 -58.26 57.67 -44.47
CA SER A 163 -59.37 58.51 -44.98
C SER A 163 -59.37 58.84 -46.50
N GLU A 164 -60.35 59.52 -47.13
CA GLU A 164 -61.43 60.43 -46.66
C GLU A 164 -62.65 60.53 -47.64
N GLU A 165 -63.70 61.26 -47.21
CA GLU A 165 -64.97 61.78 -47.81
C GLU A 165 -65.08 62.18 -49.33
N PRO A 166 -66.28 62.61 -49.87
CA PRO A 166 -67.71 62.38 -49.51
C PRO A 166 -68.73 62.27 -50.71
N ALA A 167 -70.03 62.18 -50.36
CA ALA A 167 -71.21 62.82 -51.02
C ALA A 167 -71.88 62.32 -52.33
N LEU A 168 -73.23 62.22 -52.23
CA LEU A 168 -74.33 62.57 -53.15
C LEU A 168 -74.49 61.98 -54.58
N GLU A 169 -75.65 61.34 -54.76
CA GLU A 169 -76.64 61.43 -55.86
C GLU A 169 -76.36 61.00 -57.33
N ASP A 170 -77.47 60.56 -57.93
CA ASP A 170 -77.87 60.35 -59.34
C ASP A 170 -77.21 59.35 -60.32
N GLN A 171 -78.07 58.39 -60.72
CA GLN A 171 -78.45 58.00 -62.09
C GLN A 171 -77.47 58.16 -63.27
N CYS A 172 -77.08 57.03 -63.89
CA CYS A 172 -77.37 56.58 -65.28
C CYS A 172 -76.42 55.39 -65.60
N LEU A 173 -76.84 54.19 -66.06
CA LEU A 173 -77.35 53.85 -67.39
C LEU A 173 -76.53 54.51 -68.54
N THR A 174 -75.89 53.79 -69.47
CA THR A 174 -75.87 52.34 -69.78
C THR A 174 -74.59 51.94 -70.52
N GLU A 175 -73.90 50.87 -70.12
CA GLU A 175 -72.99 50.10 -71.01
C GLU A 175 -72.67 48.67 -70.50
N LEU A 176 -73.67 47.98 -69.92
CA LEU A 176 -73.51 46.65 -69.32
C LEU A 176 -74.23 45.54 -70.12
N GLN A 177 -73.59 45.05 -71.19
CA GLN A 177 -73.98 43.78 -71.86
C GLN A 177 -72.79 42.89 -72.25
N SER A 178 -71.55 43.36 -72.13
CA SER A 178 -70.32 42.57 -72.38
C SER A 178 -69.79 41.86 -71.12
N HIS A 179 -70.15 42.32 -69.92
CA HIS A 179 -69.55 41.88 -68.66
C HIS A 179 -70.24 40.67 -67.98
N GLU A 180 -71.50 40.34 -68.31
CA GLU A 180 -72.20 39.23 -67.65
C GLU A 180 -71.67 37.84 -68.07
N GLN A 181 -71.30 37.67 -69.35
CA GLN A 181 -70.87 36.36 -69.88
C GLN A 181 -69.52 35.90 -69.30
N THR A 182 -68.58 36.82 -69.07
CA THR A 182 -67.31 36.52 -68.41
C THR A 182 -67.54 36.16 -66.94
N HIS A 183 -68.36 36.95 -66.24
CA HIS A 183 -68.66 36.75 -64.82
C HIS A 183 -69.36 35.41 -64.52
N ASN A 184 -70.25 34.96 -65.41
CA ASN A 184 -70.98 33.69 -65.25
C ASN A 184 -70.10 32.46 -65.53
N CYS A 185 -69.13 32.58 -66.45
CA CYS A 185 -68.16 31.52 -66.76
C CYS A 185 -67.12 31.31 -65.63
N GLU A 186 -66.83 32.36 -64.85
CA GLU A 186 -65.94 32.27 -63.69
C GLU A 186 -66.64 31.65 -62.47
N VAL A 187 -67.94 31.93 -62.28
CA VAL A 187 -68.76 31.32 -61.21
C VAL A 187 -68.84 29.80 -61.34
N THR A 188 -69.07 29.26 -62.55
CA THR A 188 -69.12 27.81 -62.77
C THR A 188 -67.76 27.14 -62.50
N ARG A 189 -66.65 27.76 -62.94
CA ARG A 189 -65.30 27.25 -62.66
C ARG A 189 -65.01 27.22 -61.15
N LEU A 190 -65.40 28.25 -60.42
CA LEU A 190 -65.28 28.31 -58.96
C LEU A 190 -66.19 27.29 -58.25
N GLN A 191 -67.32 26.90 -58.83
CA GLN A 191 -68.18 25.84 -58.32
C GLN A 191 -67.54 24.45 -58.51
N GLU A 192 -66.97 24.16 -59.68
CA GLU A 192 -66.20 22.92 -59.91
C GLU A 192 -64.95 22.84 -59.03
N GLU A 193 -64.25 23.96 -58.83
CA GLU A 193 -63.10 24.03 -57.92
C GLU A 193 -63.53 23.76 -56.47
N ASN A 194 -64.68 24.29 -56.04
CA ASN A 194 -65.26 23.98 -54.73
C ASN A 194 -65.67 22.50 -54.56
N THR A 195 -66.25 21.84 -55.56
CA THR A 195 -66.61 20.41 -55.44
C THR A 195 -65.37 19.52 -55.39
N ASN A 196 -64.32 19.85 -56.15
CA ASN A 196 -63.01 19.18 -56.08
C ASN A 196 -62.34 19.39 -54.70
N LEU A 197 -62.37 20.61 -54.15
CA LEU A 197 -61.87 20.90 -52.81
C LEU A 197 -62.66 20.14 -51.72
N GLN A 198 -63.99 20.02 -51.86
CA GLN A 198 -64.81 19.21 -50.95
C GLN A 198 -64.48 17.72 -51.04
N ALA A 199 -64.28 17.17 -52.25
CA ALA A 199 -63.86 15.79 -52.45
C ALA A 199 -62.48 15.51 -51.82
N GLY A 200 -61.50 16.39 -52.05
CA GLY A 200 -60.18 16.32 -51.42
C GLY A 200 -60.23 16.38 -49.90
N ASN A 201 -61.04 17.29 -49.34
CA ASN A 201 -61.26 17.43 -47.89
C ASN A 201 -61.90 16.17 -47.29
N ASN A 202 -62.84 15.52 -48.00
CA ASN A 202 -63.43 14.25 -47.56
C ASN A 202 -62.44 13.07 -47.62
N GLY A 203 -61.56 13.02 -48.64
CA GLY A 203 -60.44 12.07 -48.65
C GLY A 203 -59.46 12.30 -47.49
N LEU A 204 -59.14 13.57 -47.21
CA LEU A 204 -58.28 13.96 -46.10
C LEU A 204 -58.86 13.56 -44.73
N LYS A 205 -60.18 13.69 -44.53
CA LYS A 205 -60.89 13.18 -43.33
C LYS A 205 -60.75 11.66 -43.19
N LEU A 206 -60.86 10.91 -44.28
CA LEU A 206 -60.74 9.45 -44.26
C LEU A 206 -59.34 9.00 -43.81
N VAL A 207 -58.30 9.61 -44.39
CA VAL A 207 -56.89 9.36 -44.00
C VAL A 207 -56.64 9.79 -42.55
N ASN A 208 -57.17 10.93 -42.11
CA ASN A 208 -57.04 11.43 -40.73
C ASN A 208 -57.68 10.45 -39.73
N ASN A 209 -58.83 9.86 -40.06
CA ASN A 209 -59.48 8.83 -39.24
C ASN A 209 -58.68 7.52 -39.20
N PHE A 210 -58.12 7.06 -40.33
CA PHE A 210 -57.24 5.88 -40.36
C PHE A 210 -55.97 6.08 -39.50
N LEU A 211 -55.33 7.26 -39.61
CA LEU A 211 -54.16 7.61 -38.80
C LEU A 211 -54.51 7.71 -37.31
N LYS A 212 -55.72 8.18 -36.94
CA LYS A 212 -56.19 8.13 -35.53
C LYS A 212 -56.29 6.69 -35.02
N THR A 213 -56.83 5.76 -35.81
CA THR A 213 -56.90 4.34 -35.43
C THR A 213 -55.50 3.77 -35.20
N GLN A 214 -54.57 3.92 -36.16
CA GLN A 214 -53.20 3.45 -35.99
C GLN A 214 -52.48 4.08 -34.78
N ASN A 215 -52.70 5.36 -34.51
CA ASN A 215 -52.13 6.02 -33.33
C ASN A 215 -52.70 5.47 -32.01
N ASN A 216 -53.97 5.05 -31.97
CA ASN A 216 -54.55 4.37 -30.81
C ASN A 216 -53.96 2.96 -30.64
N ASP A 217 -53.84 2.18 -31.73
CA ASP A 217 -53.26 0.84 -31.69
C ASP A 217 -51.79 0.86 -31.22
N LEU A 218 -50.99 1.80 -31.75
CA LEU A 218 -49.61 2.02 -31.32
C LEU A 218 -49.51 2.48 -29.86
N LYS A 219 -50.49 3.25 -29.37
CA LYS A 219 -50.54 3.68 -27.96
C LYS A 219 -50.79 2.50 -27.02
N ILE A 220 -51.72 1.60 -27.39
CA ILE A 220 -51.98 0.35 -26.65
C ILE A 220 -50.72 -0.54 -26.64
N GLN A 221 -50.06 -0.72 -27.80
CA GLN A 221 -48.82 -1.51 -27.88
C GLN A 221 -47.68 -0.92 -27.03
N ASN A 222 -47.54 0.40 -26.97
CA ASN A 222 -46.56 1.04 -26.09
C ASN A 222 -46.89 0.80 -24.60
N GLU A 223 -48.17 0.90 -24.21
CA GLU A 223 -48.62 0.62 -22.84
C GLU A 223 -48.40 -0.85 -22.44
N GLU A 224 -48.65 -1.82 -23.34
CA GLU A 224 -48.30 -3.23 -23.12
C GLU A 224 -46.78 -3.44 -22.97
N LEU A 225 -45.98 -2.75 -23.79
CA LEU A 225 -44.52 -2.83 -23.72
C LEU A 225 -43.96 -2.22 -22.42
N GLU A 226 -44.49 -1.09 -21.95
CA GLU A 226 -44.13 -0.48 -20.67
C GLU A 226 -44.50 -1.38 -19.48
N ASN A 227 -45.70 -1.98 -19.50
CA ASN A 227 -46.11 -2.97 -18.51
C ASN A 227 -45.20 -4.21 -18.51
N ARG A 228 -44.80 -4.72 -19.68
CA ARG A 228 -43.86 -5.85 -19.77
C ARG A 228 -42.45 -5.47 -19.31
N CYS A 229 -41.97 -4.27 -19.64
CA CYS A 229 -40.68 -3.76 -19.17
C CYS A 229 -40.65 -3.59 -17.65
N THR A 230 -41.68 -3.01 -17.03
CA THR A 230 -41.75 -2.85 -15.57
C THR A 230 -41.86 -4.19 -14.84
N ALA A 231 -42.58 -5.18 -15.39
CA ALA A 231 -42.63 -6.54 -14.86
C ALA A 231 -41.24 -7.22 -14.88
N LEU A 232 -40.55 -7.20 -16.03
CA LEU A 232 -39.19 -7.74 -16.17
C LEU A 232 -38.17 -7.01 -15.27
N ASP A 233 -38.36 -5.71 -15.04
CA ASP A 233 -37.49 -4.93 -14.17
C ASP A 233 -37.76 -5.23 -12.67
N MET A 234 -39.00 -5.57 -12.30
CA MET A 234 -39.32 -6.13 -10.98
C MET A 234 -38.73 -7.53 -10.77
N GLU A 235 -38.79 -8.42 -11.75
CA GLU A 235 -38.14 -9.74 -11.70
C GLU A 235 -36.60 -9.62 -11.62
N ASN A 236 -36.01 -8.71 -12.38
CA ASN A 236 -34.60 -8.37 -12.25
C ASN A 236 -34.25 -7.88 -10.83
N LYS A 237 -35.14 -7.10 -10.18
CA LYS A 237 -34.96 -6.65 -8.79
C LYS A 237 -35.11 -7.80 -7.78
N THR A 238 -35.92 -8.83 -8.01
CA THR A 238 -35.98 -10.02 -7.14
C THR A 238 -34.78 -10.94 -7.34
N MET A 239 -34.41 -11.27 -8.58
CA MET A 239 -33.21 -12.07 -8.88
C MET A 239 -31.92 -11.43 -8.32
N LYS A 240 -31.75 -10.10 -8.46
CA LYS A 240 -30.61 -9.37 -7.86
C LYS A 240 -30.60 -9.45 -6.32
N LYS A 241 -31.75 -9.54 -5.65
CA LYS A 241 -31.83 -9.79 -4.19
C LYS A 241 -31.44 -11.25 -3.87
N GLU A 242 -31.87 -12.21 -4.66
CA GLU A 242 -31.56 -13.64 -4.48
C GLU A 242 -30.06 -13.92 -4.62
N ILE A 243 -29.44 -13.40 -5.69
CA ILE A 243 -27.99 -13.46 -5.94
C ILE A 243 -27.20 -12.86 -4.77
N ASN A 244 -27.67 -11.76 -4.17
CA ASN A 244 -27.03 -11.16 -3.01
C ASN A 244 -27.16 -12.01 -1.72
N LYS A 245 -28.32 -12.65 -1.47
CA LYS A 245 -28.48 -13.63 -0.38
C LYS A 245 -27.54 -14.83 -0.56
N LEU A 246 -27.49 -15.41 -1.76
CA LEU A 246 -26.65 -16.57 -2.09
C LEU A 246 -25.15 -16.24 -1.94
N ASN A 247 -24.69 -15.11 -2.49
CA ASN A 247 -23.31 -14.63 -2.29
C ASN A 247 -22.97 -14.40 -0.81
N LYS A 248 -23.92 -13.94 0.01
CA LYS A 248 -23.74 -13.80 1.46
C LYS A 248 -23.61 -15.16 2.16
N LYS A 249 -24.42 -16.17 1.79
CA LYS A 249 -24.30 -17.56 2.30
C LYS A 249 -22.95 -18.18 1.92
N LEU A 250 -22.57 -18.11 0.64
CA LEU A 250 -21.31 -18.66 0.12
C LEU A 250 -20.08 -18.09 0.85
N ARG A 251 -20.05 -16.76 1.06
CA ARG A 251 -18.98 -16.08 1.83
C ARG A 251 -18.91 -16.50 3.29
N LEU A 252 -19.96 -17.05 3.88
CA LEU A 252 -19.96 -17.58 5.24
C LEU A 252 -19.47 -19.04 5.26
N GLN A 253 -19.91 -19.88 4.32
CA GLN A 253 -19.41 -21.26 4.15
C GLN A 253 -17.91 -21.28 3.90
N GLN A 254 -17.42 -20.49 2.93
CA GLN A 254 -15.98 -20.36 2.63
C GLN A 254 -15.14 -19.94 3.85
N LYS A 255 -15.68 -19.08 4.74
CA LYS A 255 -15.00 -18.69 5.99
C LYS A 255 -14.97 -19.84 6.99
N ALA A 256 -16.08 -20.57 7.17
CA ALA A 256 -16.15 -21.73 8.05
C ALA A 256 -15.21 -22.85 7.59
N GLU A 257 -15.17 -23.13 6.29
CA GLU A 257 -14.24 -24.09 5.66
C GLU A 257 -12.78 -23.68 5.86
N GLN A 258 -12.42 -22.41 5.56
CA GLN A 258 -11.07 -21.90 5.81
C GLN A 258 -10.68 -22.01 7.29
N GLN A 259 -11.60 -21.79 8.22
CA GLN A 259 -11.36 -21.92 9.66
C GLN A 259 -11.22 -23.39 10.10
N ALA A 260 -12.01 -24.31 9.54
CA ALA A 260 -11.89 -25.75 9.78
C ALA A 260 -10.59 -26.35 9.22
N VAL A 261 -10.22 -25.99 7.98
CA VAL A 261 -8.93 -26.36 7.36
C VAL A 261 -7.77 -25.82 8.19
N LYS A 262 -7.84 -24.55 8.62
CA LYS A 262 -6.84 -23.93 9.50
C LYS A 262 -6.72 -24.68 10.83
N LYS A 263 -7.83 -25.11 11.46
CA LYS A 263 -7.81 -25.91 12.69
C LYS A 263 -7.09 -27.24 12.49
N LYS A 264 -7.43 -28.01 11.45
CA LYS A 264 -6.76 -29.27 11.10
C LYS A 264 -5.25 -29.10 10.88
N ILE A 265 -4.84 -28.01 10.22
CA ILE A 265 -3.42 -27.69 10.03
C ILE A 265 -2.72 -27.42 11.38
N TYR A 266 -3.35 -26.69 12.32
CA TYR A 266 -2.78 -26.52 13.66
C TYR A 266 -2.64 -27.85 14.40
N GLU A 267 -3.67 -28.72 14.35
CA GLU A 267 -3.67 -30.04 15.01
C GLU A 267 -2.50 -30.92 14.51
N ILE A 268 -2.26 -30.97 13.20
CA ILE A 268 -1.18 -31.76 12.57
C ILE A 268 0.21 -31.16 12.84
N VAL A 269 0.36 -29.83 12.85
CA VAL A 269 1.68 -29.16 12.83
C VAL A 269 2.21 -28.83 14.24
N THR A 270 1.34 -28.73 15.24
CA THR A 270 1.70 -28.41 16.64
C THR A 270 2.72 -29.37 17.28
N PRO A 271 2.68 -30.70 17.06
CA PRO A 271 3.68 -31.61 17.64
C PRO A 271 5.11 -31.40 17.12
N VAL A 272 5.27 -30.83 15.92
CA VAL A 272 6.57 -30.70 15.22
C VAL A 272 7.13 -29.28 15.28
N PHE A 273 6.27 -28.26 15.32
CA PHE A 273 6.67 -26.85 15.23
C PHE A 273 6.09 -26.00 16.36
N THR A 274 6.91 -25.12 16.93
CA THR A 274 6.48 -24.18 17.96
C THR A 274 5.54 -23.10 17.42
N MET A 275 4.76 -22.46 18.30
CA MET A 275 3.75 -21.48 17.88
C MET A 275 4.30 -20.27 17.11
N GLY A 276 5.55 -19.85 17.34
CA GLY A 276 6.21 -18.82 16.52
C GLY A 276 6.57 -19.33 15.12
N GLN A 277 6.97 -20.59 15.00
CA GLN A 277 7.28 -21.25 13.73
C GLN A 277 6.01 -21.44 12.88
N ILE A 278 4.91 -21.91 13.46
CA ILE A 278 3.62 -22.05 12.76
C ILE A 278 3.11 -20.69 12.28
N LYS A 279 3.18 -19.65 13.12
CA LYS A 279 2.84 -18.28 12.73
C LYS A 279 3.69 -17.78 11.54
N LYS A 280 4.97 -18.19 11.46
CA LYS A 280 5.85 -17.84 10.33
C LYS A 280 5.50 -18.60 9.04
N LEU A 281 5.05 -19.85 9.13
CA LEU A 281 4.62 -20.67 7.99
C LEU A 281 3.29 -20.16 7.40
N LEU A 282 2.30 -19.88 8.25
CA LEU A 282 0.97 -19.41 7.82
C LEU A 282 0.97 -17.98 7.24
N HIS A 283 2.02 -17.19 7.48
CA HIS A 283 2.16 -15.83 6.97
C HIS A 283 3.49 -15.67 6.20
N PRO A 284 3.64 -16.29 5.01
CA PRO A 284 4.90 -16.28 4.26
C PRO A 284 5.34 -14.85 3.89
N THR A 285 4.39 -13.97 3.60
CA THR A 285 4.58 -12.53 3.34
C THR A 285 5.17 -11.75 4.52
N GLN A 286 4.95 -12.21 5.76
CA GLN A 286 5.42 -11.54 6.97
C GLN A 286 6.93 -11.71 7.14
N LYS A 287 7.70 -10.66 6.80
CA LYS A 287 9.18 -10.69 6.83
C LYS A 287 9.78 -10.76 8.24
N ARG A 288 9.09 -10.26 9.28
CA ARG A 288 9.57 -10.22 10.68
C ARG A 288 8.58 -10.92 11.60
N VAL A 289 9.07 -11.83 12.44
CA VAL A 289 8.30 -12.54 13.48
C VAL A 289 8.95 -12.29 14.84
N LYS A 290 8.13 -12.06 15.87
CA LYS A 290 8.56 -11.90 17.28
C LYS A 290 8.63 -13.28 17.92
N TRP A 291 9.84 -13.82 18.04
CA TRP A 291 10.10 -15.12 18.67
C TRP A 291 9.92 -15.06 20.19
N SER A 292 9.15 -16.00 20.73
CA SER A 292 9.00 -16.24 22.17
C SER A 292 10.27 -16.83 22.79
N ILE A 293 10.32 -16.97 24.12
CA ILE A 293 11.44 -17.60 24.81
C ILE A 293 11.55 -19.08 24.42
N ALA A 294 10.42 -19.79 24.30
CA ALA A 294 10.38 -21.18 23.84
C ALA A 294 10.90 -21.35 22.40
N ASP A 295 10.49 -20.48 21.46
CA ASP A 295 11.00 -20.51 20.06
C ASP A 295 12.51 -20.27 19.98
N ILE A 296 13.07 -19.49 20.92
CA ILE A 296 14.50 -19.18 21.00
C ILE A 296 15.26 -20.33 21.67
N SER A 297 14.73 -20.91 22.75
CA SER A 297 15.34 -22.03 23.47
C SER A 297 15.49 -23.26 22.56
N SER A 298 14.41 -23.68 21.89
CA SER A 298 14.47 -24.80 20.94
C SER A 298 15.42 -24.55 19.77
N ALA A 299 15.50 -23.30 19.28
CA ALA A 299 16.45 -22.91 18.23
C ALA A 299 17.91 -22.84 18.71
N ILE A 300 18.16 -22.54 20.00
CA ILE A 300 19.50 -22.62 20.61
C ILE A 300 19.90 -24.10 20.78
N ALA A 301 19.01 -24.96 21.26
CA ALA A 301 19.25 -26.40 21.39
C ALA A 301 19.53 -27.07 20.03
N LEU A 302 18.71 -26.79 19.01
CA LEU A 302 18.97 -27.28 17.64
C LEU A 302 20.31 -26.76 17.08
N ARG A 303 20.74 -25.56 17.47
CA ARG A 303 22.04 -25.00 17.08
C ARG A 303 23.21 -25.63 17.84
N SER A 304 23.08 -25.97 19.13
CA SER A 304 24.17 -26.62 19.89
C SER A 304 24.41 -28.04 19.38
N VAL A 305 23.35 -28.79 19.04
CA VAL A 305 23.45 -30.11 18.40
C VAL A 305 24.14 -30.03 17.04
N SER A 306 23.83 -29.05 16.18
CA SER A 306 24.59 -28.87 14.93
C SER A 306 24.60 -27.44 14.38
N PRO A 307 25.72 -26.70 14.53
CA PRO A 307 25.92 -25.40 13.88
C PRO A 307 26.01 -25.48 12.34
N LYS A 308 26.24 -26.67 11.77
CA LYS A 308 26.15 -26.93 10.32
C LYS A 308 24.69 -27.20 9.92
N GLY A 309 24.01 -28.12 10.62
CA GLY A 309 22.59 -28.46 10.38
C GLY A 309 21.64 -27.26 10.50
N TYR A 310 21.78 -26.46 11.55
CA TYR A 310 20.97 -25.24 11.74
C TYR A 310 21.12 -24.23 10.57
N ARG A 311 22.33 -24.11 10.00
CA ARG A 311 22.56 -23.28 8.81
C ARG A 311 21.93 -23.88 7.55
N TYR A 312 22.01 -25.20 7.38
CA TYR A 312 21.42 -25.91 6.25
C TYR A 312 19.88 -25.81 6.25
N LEU A 313 19.23 -26.11 7.38
CA LEU A 313 17.78 -26.00 7.53
C LEU A 313 17.28 -24.58 7.22
N ARG A 314 18.00 -23.55 7.68
CA ARG A 314 17.69 -22.16 7.34
C ARG A 314 17.92 -21.80 5.87
N LYS A 315 18.85 -22.46 5.15
CA LYS A 315 18.98 -22.34 3.70
C LYS A 315 17.83 -23.05 2.96
N LYS A 316 17.24 -24.08 3.57
CA LYS A 316 16.01 -24.78 3.13
C LYS A 316 14.71 -24.12 3.64
N ASN A 317 14.73 -22.83 3.98
CA ASN A 317 13.58 -22.03 4.42
C ASN A 317 12.82 -22.55 5.67
N PHE A 318 13.42 -23.41 6.50
CA PHE A 318 12.81 -23.74 7.80
C PHE A 318 12.59 -22.46 8.64
N PRO A 319 11.49 -22.37 9.40
CA PRO A 319 11.06 -21.15 10.10
C PRO A 319 11.89 -20.85 11.37
N LEU A 320 13.22 -20.82 11.26
CA LEU A 320 14.15 -20.71 12.38
C LEU A 320 14.72 -19.28 12.55
N PRO A 321 14.88 -18.78 13.79
CA PRO A 321 15.49 -17.48 14.09
C PRO A 321 16.83 -17.22 13.38
N ALA A 322 17.13 -15.96 13.08
CA ALA A 322 18.42 -15.59 12.49
C ALA A 322 19.56 -15.82 13.49
N LEU A 323 20.76 -16.13 13.00
CA LEU A 323 21.95 -16.34 13.86
C LEU A 323 22.30 -15.09 14.69
N SER A 324 22.03 -13.89 14.17
CA SER A 324 22.14 -12.63 14.92
C SER A 324 21.09 -12.51 16.03
N THR A 325 19.87 -13.02 15.82
CA THR A 325 18.83 -13.11 16.86
C THR A 325 19.23 -14.08 17.97
N LEU A 326 19.75 -15.26 17.61
CA LEU A 326 20.24 -16.22 18.62
C LEU A 326 21.43 -15.66 19.41
N ARG A 327 22.41 -15.03 18.74
CA ARG A 327 23.54 -14.37 19.41
C ARG A 327 23.07 -13.29 20.39
N LYS A 328 22.18 -12.38 19.98
CA LYS A 328 21.63 -11.33 20.86
C LYS A 328 20.76 -11.87 22.00
N ARG A 329 20.22 -13.09 21.89
CA ARG A 329 19.47 -13.78 22.96
C ARG A 329 20.38 -14.57 23.91
N ALA A 330 21.51 -15.09 23.42
CA ALA A 330 22.51 -15.73 24.27
C ALA A 330 23.32 -14.69 25.07
N SER A 331 23.63 -13.53 24.47
CA SER A 331 24.41 -12.46 25.11
C SER A 331 23.66 -11.66 26.20
N SER A 332 22.52 -12.16 26.68
CA SER A 332 21.81 -11.66 27.87
C SER A 332 21.83 -12.66 29.03
N ILE A 333 22.48 -13.82 28.86
CA ILE A 333 22.90 -14.69 29.96
C ILE A 333 24.25 -14.14 30.40
N ASP A 334 24.41 -13.86 31.69
CA ASP A 334 25.74 -13.51 32.20
C ASP A 334 26.56 -14.78 32.45
N MET A 335 27.82 -14.70 32.04
CA MET A 335 28.85 -15.73 32.08
C MET A 335 30.19 -15.02 32.36
N SER A 336 30.20 -14.25 33.44
CA SER A 336 31.39 -13.61 34.01
C SER A 336 32.21 -14.63 34.83
N PRO A 337 33.52 -14.38 35.07
CA PRO A 337 34.34 -15.21 35.94
C PRO A 337 33.85 -15.22 37.39
N GLY A 338 34.31 -16.20 38.16
CA GLY A 338 33.84 -16.50 39.50
C GLY A 338 32.63 -17.45 39.50
N ILE A 339 31.70 -17.25 40.44
CA ILE A 339 30.57 -18.15 40.69
C ILE A 339 29.37 -17.80 39.79
N LEU A 340 28.97 -18.74 38.93
CA LEU A 340 27.97 -18.60 37.87
C LEU A 340 26.53 -18.49 38.39
N GLN A 341 26.13 -17.30 38.85
CA GLN A 341 24.79 -17.00 39.39
C GLN A 341 23.65 -17.39 38.42
N SER A 342 23.87 -17.22 37.11
CA SER A 342 22.95 -17.66 36.04
C SER A 342 22.63 -19.15 36.09
N VAL A 343 23.60 -19.99 36.47
CA VAL A 343 23.44 -21.45 36.56
C VAL A 343 22.87 -21.86 37.91
N LEU A 344 23.31 -21.24 39.01
CA LEU A 344 22.76 -21.47 40.35
C LEU A 344 21.26 -21.19 40.43
N SER A 345 20.80 -20.11 39.79
CA SER A 345 19.37 -19.79 39.68
C SER A 345 18.56 -20.92 38.99
N VAL A 346 19.09 -21.46 37.88
CA VAL A 346 18.48 -22.60 37.16
C VAL A 346 18.56 -23.89 37.99
N MET A 347 19.65 -24.14 38.71
CA MET A 347 19.79 -25.28 39.61
C MET A 347 18.76 -25.23 40.75
N LYS A 348 18.55 -24.06 41.35
CA LYS A 348 17.55 -23.85 42.40
C LYS A 348 16.13 -24.18 41.90
N THR A 349 15.71 -23.60 40.77
CA THR A 349 14.39 -23.90 40.18
C THR A 349 14.24 -25.37 39.79
N ASN A 350 15.30 -26.05 39.38
CA ASN A 350 15.29 -27.49 39.10
C ASN A 350 15.37 -28.38 40.37
N GLY A 351 15.69 -27.81 41.53
CA GLY A 351 15.77 -28.49 42.83
C GLY A 351 14.54 -28.28 43.72
N GLU A 352 13.63 -27.38 43.34
CA GLU A 352 12.35 -27.17 44.00
C GLU A 352 11.47 -28.43 43.85
N GLY A 353 11.06 -29.02 44.98
CA GLY A 353 10.32 -30.29 45.03
C GLY A 353 11.16 -31.58 45.02
N GLU A 354 12.46 -31.52 44.70
CA GLU A 354 13.33 -32.71 44.69
C GLU A 354 13.59 -33.29 46.10
N PRO A 355 13.68 -34.63 46.27
CA PRO A 355 14.06 -35.26 47.53
C PRO A 355 15.43 -34.80 48.06
N THR A 356 15.62 -34.88 49.38
CA THR A 356 16.91 -34.57 50.02
C THR A 356 18.05 -35.45 49.52
N VAL A 357 17.78 -36.73 49.23
CA VAL A 357 18.76 -37.69 48.69
C VAL A 357 19.23 -37.28 47.28
N ASP A 358 18.34 -36.81 46.42
CA ASP A 358 18.67 -36.39 45.05
C ASP A 358 19.41 -35.04 44.96
N LYS A 359 19.35 -34.27 46.06
CA LYS A 359 20.13 -33.04 46.28
C LYS A 359 21.56 -33.31 46.75
N LEU A 360 21.85 -34.51 47.29
CA LEU A 360 23.21 -34.88 47.66
C LEU A 360 24.09 -34.91 46.40
N CYS A 361 25.16 -34.14 46.41
CA CYS A 361 26.02 -33.90 45.27
C CYS A 361 27.48 -33.73 45.70
N VAL A 362 28.38 -33.89 44.74
CA VAL A 362 29.82 -33.70 44.90
C VAL A 362 30.23 -32.44 44.15
N LEU A 363 30.92 -31.54 44.85
CA LEU A 363 31.63 -30.41 44.26
C LEU A 363 33.04 -30.88 43.86
N SER A 364 33.38 -30.73 42.58
CA SER A 364 34.68 -31.10 42.02
C SER A 364 35.31 -29.90 41.31
N PHE A 365 36.60 -29.69 41.55
CA PHE A 365 37.41 -28.66 40.91
C PHE A 365 38.58 -29.30 40.15
N ASP A 366 38.99 -28.69 39.05
CA ASP A 366 40.13 -29.10 38.21
C ASP A 366 40.73 -27.88 37.49
N GLU A 367 41.99 -27.95 37.06
CA GLU A 367 42.71 -26.86 36.38
C GLU A 367 42.92 -27.16 34.89
N VAL A 368 42.43 -26.28 34.00
CA VAL A 368 42.46 -26.51 32.55
C VAL A 368 43.44 -25.55 31.86
N TYR A 369 44.50 -26.10 31.25
CA TYR A 369 45.44 -25.31 30.44
C TYR A 369 44.79 -24.74 29.18
N ILE A 370 45.03 -23.45 28.93
CA ILE A 370 44.51 -22.70 27.79
C ILE A 370 45.62 -21.97 27.01
N SER A 371 45.32 -21.53 25.79
CA SER A 371 46.34 -21.20 24.78
C SER A 371 47.08 -19.86 24.94
N GLN A 372 47.07 -19.23 26.12
CA GLN A 372 47.83 -17.99 26.44
C GLN A 372 47.66 -16.83 25.43
N LYS A 373 46.44 -16.66 24.91
CA LYS A 373 46.11 -15.60 23.95
C LYS A 373 45.45 -14.41 24.62
N ILE A 374 45.77 -13.24 24.07
CA ILE A 374 45.03 -12.01 24.31
C ILE A 374 43.83 -11.99 23.36
N GLU A 375 42.63 -11.85 23.89
CA GLU A 375 41.43 -11.54 23.11
C GLU A 375 40.80 -10.22 23.58
N ILE A 376 39.92 -9.65 22.77
CA ILE A 376 39.23 -8.39 23.07
C ILE A 376 37.73 -8.67 23.09
N ASP A 377 37.12 -8.59 24.27
CA ASP A 377 35.67 -8.59 24.35
C ASP A 377 35.14 -7.22 23.93
N ARG A 378 34.27 -7.24 22.91
CA ARG A 378 33.64 -6.06 22.33
C ARG A 378 32.27 -5.75 22.95
N LYS A 379 31.84 -6.53 23.94
CA LYS A 379 30.61 -6.27 24.72
C LYS A 379 30.94 -5.39 25.92
N GLU A 380 31.90 -5.79 26.75
CA GLU A 380 32.36 -5.01 27.92
C GLU A 380 33.59 -4.12 27.63
N GLU A 381 33.99 -4.01 26.36
CA GLU A 381 35.14 -3.21 25.86
C GLU A 381 36.50 -3.50 26.53
N GLN A 382 36.66 -4.71 27.07
CA GLN A 382 37.83 -5.16 27.84
C GLN A 382 38.80 -6.05 27.06
N LYS A 383 40.08 -6.05 27.49
CA LYS A 383 41.10 -7.01 27.08
C LYS A 383 41.06 -8.21 28.04
N VAL A 384 40.95 -9.42 27.49
CA VAL A 384 40.99 -10.68 28.25
C VAL A 384 42.32 -11.39 27.95
N GLY A 385 42.99 -11.90 28.99
CA GLY A 385 44.27 -12.60 28.85
C GLY A 385 45.51 -11.71 28.62
N PRO A 386 46.70 -12.34 28.44
CA PRO A 386 46.89 -13.77 28.25
C PRO A 386 46.76 -14.55 29.55
N HIS A 387 45.99 -15.64 29.53
CA HIS A 387 45.80 -16.55 30.66
C HIS A 387 46.37 -17.93 30.34
N LYS A 388 47.04 -18.56 31.31
CA LYS A 388 47.67 -19.89 31.21
C LYS A 388 46.68 -20.99 31.59
N THR A 389 45.88 -20.79 32.64
CA THR A 389 44.91 -21.79 33.13
C THR A 389 43.54 -21.19 33.39
N VAL A 390 42.54 -22.08 33.43
CA VAL A 390 41.21 -21.83 33.95
C VAL A 390 40.97 -22.81 35.09
N GLN A 391 40.80 -22.29 36.30
CA GLN A 391 40.32 -23.07 37.43
C GLN A 391 38.82 -23.28 37.25
N PHE A 392 38.34 -24.53 37.27
CA PHE A 392 36.99 -24.88 36.84
C PHE A 392 36.27 -25.71 37.91
N GLY A 393 35.09 -25.25 38.34
CA GLY A 393 34.26 -25.92 39.34
C GLY A 393 32.97 -26.49 38.74
N MET A 394 32.75 -27.78 38.95
CA MET A 394 31.56 -28.52 38.52
C MET A 394 30.93 -29.22 39.72
N ILE A 395 29.60 -29.18 39.81
CA ILE A 395 28.83 -30.03 40.72
C ILE A 395 28.23 -31.19 39.94
N ARG A 396 28.20 -32.36 40.58
CA ARG A 396 27.58 -33.59 40.07
C ARG A 396 26.69 -34.21 41.14
N GLY A 397 25.45 -34.55 40.79
CA GLY A 397 24.56 -35.30 41.68
C GLY A 397 25.16 -36.66 42.02
N LEU A 398 25.12 -37.04 43.31
CA LEU A 398 25.70 -38.28 43.81
C LEU A 398 24.82 -39.48 43.46
N PHE A 399 23.52 -39.36 43.73
CA PHE A 399 22.51 -40.37 43.40
C PHE A 399 21.82 -40.05 42.06
N LYS A 400 21.28 -38.83 41.92
CA LYS A 400 20.63 -38.37 40.68
C LYS A 400 21.65 -38.04 39.60
N ARG A 401 21.46 -38.57 38.38
CA ARG A 401 22.38 -38.38 37.25
C ARG A 401 22.26 -36.98 36.61
N TRP A 402 22.83 -35.97 37.26
CA TRP A 402 22.99 -34.61 36.71
C TRP A 402 24.40 -34.05 36.98
N LYS A 403 24.80 -33.04 36.21
CA LYS A 403 26.02 -32.25 36.44
C LYS A 403 25.87 -30.85 35.87
N GLN A 404 26.48 -29.84 36.51
CA GLN A 404 26.49 -28.45 36.04
C GLN A 404 27.83 -27.76 36.35
N PRO A 405 28.39 -26.95 35.43
CA PRO A 405 29.46 -26.01 35.76
C PRO A 405 28.89 -24.87 36.60
N ILE A 406 29.57 -24.49 37.67
CA ILE A 406 29.10 -23.45 38.61
C ILE A 406 30.17 -22.42 38.99
N TYR A 407 31.44 -22.68 38.69
CA TYR A 407 32.53 -21.74 38.90
C TYR A 407 33.52 -21.84 37.73
N TYR A 408 34.07 -20.70 37.30
CA TYR A 408 35.34 -20.71 36.57
C TYR A 408 36.08 -19.39 36.79
N ASP A 409 37.41 -19.41 36.90
CA ASP A 409 38.22 -18.18 36.86
C ASP A 409 39.62 -18.45 36.27
N TYR A 410 40.36 -17.39 35.95
CA TYR A 410 41.62 -17.44 35.22
C TYR A 410 42.85 -17.36 36.13
N ASP A 411 43.84 -18.23 35.90
CA ASP A 411 45.15 -18.26 36.58
C ASP A 411 45.09 -18.29 38.13
N GLN A 412 43.94 -18.65 38.71
CA GLN A 412 43.67 -18.58 40.16
C GLN A 412 43.82 -19.98 40.79
N PRO A 413 44.71 -20.17 41.79
CA PRO A 413 44.80 -21.45 42.50
C PRO A 413 43.57 -21.68 43.38
N LEU A 414 43.21 -22.95 43.59
CA LEU A 414 42.09 -23.32 44.46
C LEU A 414 42.39 -23.03 45.93
N THR A 415 41.74 -22.01 46.50
CA THR A 415 41.81 -21.70 47.94
C THR A 415 40.64 -22.29 48.71
N SER A 416 40.79 -22.41 50.04
CA SER A 416 39.70 -22.75 50.95
C SER A 416 38.54 -21.76 50.88
N GLU A 417 38.84 -20.47 50.66
CA GLU A 417 37.85 -19.39 50.53
C GLU A 417 36.95 -19.56 49.31
N ILE A 418 37.51 -19.92 48.15
CA ILE A 418 36.72 -20.23 46.94
C ILE A 418 35.77 -21.41 47.22
N ILE A 419 36.24 -22.43 47.96
CA ILE A 419 35.44 -23.60 48.30
C ILE A 419 34.30 -23.22 49.26
N THR A 420 34.57 -22.45 50.33
CA THR A 420 33.55 -22.06 51.31
C THR A 420 32.56 -21.04 50.75
N GLU A 421 32.99 -20.08 49.94
CA GLU A 421 32.08 -19.15 49.23
C GLU A 421 31.20 -19.90 48.22
N THR A 422 31.78 -20.87 47.50
CA THR A 422 31.02 -21.72 46.58
C THR A 422 29.97 -22.54 47.33
N ILE A 423 30.34 -23.21 48.41
CA ILE A 423 29.40 -24.01 49.23
C ILE A 423 28.32 -23.11 49.86
N GLY A 424 28.65 -21.90 50.29
CA GLY A 424 27.70 -20.94 50.85
C GLY A 424 26.68 -20.35 49.86
N LYS A 425 26.76 -20.70 48.57
CA LYS A 425 25.83 -20.26 47.51
C LYS A 425 25.01 -21.39 46.88
N LEU A 426 25.03 -22.60 47.47
CA LEU A 426 24.30 -23.80 47.01
C LEU A 426 23.05 -24.08 47.84
#